data_AF-A0A8S3K7N8-F1
#
_entry.id   AF-A0A8S3K7N8-F1
#
_cell.length_a   1.000
_cell.length_b   1.000
_cell.length_c   1.000
_cell.angle_alpha   90.00
_cell.angle_beta   90.00
_cell.angle_gamma   90.00
#
_symmetry.space_group_name_H-M   'P 1'
#
loop_
_entity.id
_entity.type
_entity.pdbx_description
1 polymer ?
#
loop_
_entity_poly.entity_id
_entity_poly.type
_entity_poly.pdbx_seq_one_letter_code
_entity_poly.pdbx_strand_id
1 'polypeptide(L)'
;MKNPPNGVKLVMEAVCIMLEKTPERKIDPSTQKPVLDYWPTSVRLLADMDFRKNLQTYEKDNIKPQVIKQIRDRFVQNPAFTATEVAKV
;
A
#
# COMPACT_ATOMS: atom_id res chain seq x y z
N MET A 1 13.95 0.93 9.18
CA MET A 1 14.19 1.88 8.07
C MET A 1 13.16 3.01 8.17
N LYS A 2 13.58 4.26 8.40
CA LYS A 2 12.62 5.35 8.77
C LYS A 2 11.94 6.02 7.57
N ASN A 3 12.48 5.91 6.35
CA ASN A 3 11.87 6.48 5.15
C ASN A 3 12.19 5.62 3.91
N PRO A 4 11.28 4.76 3.47
CA PRO A 4 11.42 4.07 2.19
C PRO A 4 11.36 5.04 1.01
N PRO A 5 11.89 4.63 -0.15
CA PRO A 5 11.60 5.29 -1.41
C PRO A 5 10.09 5.39 -1.67
N ASN A 6 9.68 6.42 -2.39
CA ASN A 6 8.27 6.69 -2.64
C ASN A 6 7.56 5.53 -3.37
N GLY A 7 8.24 4.90 -4.34
CA GLY A 7 7.70 3.74 -5.05
C GLY A 7 7.35 2.58 -4.10
N VAL A 8 8.23 2.30 -3.11
CA VAL A 8 7.99 1.27 -2.10
C VAL A 8 6.79 1.62 -1.21
N LYS A 9 6.65 2.90 -0.81
CA LYS A 9 5.48 3.35 -0.02
C LYS A 9 4.17 3.15 -0.79
N LEU A 10 4.15 3.49 -2.09
CA LEU A 10 2.97 3.31 -2.95
C LEU A 10 2.59 1.83 -3.11
N VAL A 11 3.58 0.96 -3.35
CA VAL A 11 3.37 -0.49 -3.44
C VAL A 11 2.80 -1.04 -2.15
N MET A 12 3.39 -0.67 -1.02
CA MET A 12 2.92 -1.16 0.28
C MET A 12 1.54 -0.63 0.64
N GLU A 13 1.21 0.61 0.29
CA GLU A 13 -0.14 1.14 0.45
C GLU A 13 -1.16 0.33 -0.37
N ALA A 14 -0.86 0.05 -1.64
CA ALA A 14 -1.73 -0.76 -2.48
C ALA A 14 -1.93 -2.17 -1.91
N VAL A 15 -0.88 -2.80 -1.39
CA VAL A 15 -0.97 -4.10 -0.72
C VAL A 15 -1.84 -4.03 0.53
N CYS A 16 -1.69 -2.99 1.37
CA CYS A 16 -2.55 -2.81 2.53
C CYS A 16 -4.04 -2.67 2.14
N ILE A 17 -4.34 -1.96 1.05
CA ILE A 17 -5.71 -1.82 0.54
C ILE A 17 -6.26 -3.16 0.03
N MET A 18 -5.45 -3.92 -0.74
CA MET A 18 -5.82 -5.25 -1.24
C MET A 18 -6.10 -6.26 -0.11
N LEU A 19 -5.36 -6.14 1.00
CA LEU A 19 -5.53 -6.95 2.20
C LEU A 19 -6.50 -6.33 3.23
N GLU A 20 -7.21 -5.26 2.84
CA GLU A 20 -8.19 -4.55 3.66
C GLU A 20 -7.67 -4.13 5.05
N LYS A 21 -6.37 -3.80 5.14
CA LYS A 21 -5.75 -3.31 6.37
C LYS A 21 -6.10 -1.84 6.58
N THR A 22 -6.38 -1.47 7.83
CA THR A 22 -6.78 -0.11 8.17
C THR A 22 -5.59 0.85 8.16
N PRO A 23 -5.71 2.04 7.53
CA PRO A 23 -4.70 3.09 7.67
C PRO A 23 -4.77 3.74 9.04
N GLU A 24 -3.70 4.42 9.42
CA GLU A 24 -3.67 5.25 10.62
C GLU A 24 -3.93 6.71 10.26
N ARG A 25 -4.60 7.44 11.17
CA ARG A 25 -4.81 8.87 10.99
C ARG A 25 -3.60 9.63 11.54
N LYS A 26 -2.97 10.44 10.71
CA LYS A 26 -1.81 11.26 11.04
C LYS A 26 -2.06 12.71 10.63
N ILE A 27 -1.39 13.65 11.29
CA ILE A 27 -1.33 15.04 10.82
C ILE A 27 -0.18 15.17 9.84
N ASP A 28 -0.48 15.61 8.62
CA ASP A 28 0.53 15.94 7.63
C ASP A 28 1.35 17.15 8.13
N PRO A 29 2.68 17.04 8.25
CA PRO A 29 3.50 18.12 8.79
C PRO A 29 3.54 19.36 7.90
N SER A 30 3.32 19.20 6.58
CA SER A 30 3.37 20.28 5.59
C SER A 30 2.04 21.01 5.50
N THR A 31 0.92 20.30 5.56
CA THR A 31 -0.43 20.89 5.39
C THR A 31 -1.18 21.09 6.69
N GLN A 32 -0.69 20.53 7.81
CA GLN A 32 -1.36 20.51 9.13
C GLN A 32 -2.77 19.90 9.11
N LYS A 33 -3.10 19.13 8.07
CA LYS A 33 -4.39 18.46 7.90
C LYS A 33 -4.30 16.98 8.27
N PRO A 34 -5.40 16.39 8.75
CA PRO A 34 -5.47 14.94 8.94
C PRO A 34 -5.39 14.22 7.59
N VAL A 35 -4.50 13.24 7.51
CA VAL A 35 -4.30 12.34 6.37
C VAL A 35 -4.34 10.90 6.83
N LEU A 36 -4.71 10.00 5.92
CA LEU A 36 -4.64 8.56 6.13
C LEU A 36 -3.24 8.07 5.72
N ASP A 37 -2.51 7.47 6.65
CA ASP A 37 -1.17 6.97 6.46
C ASP A 37 -1.17 5.45 6.60
N TYR A 38 -0.88 4.76 5.50
CA TYR A 38 -0.75 3.30 5.47
C TYR A 38 0.65 2.82 5.87
N TRP A 39 1.63 3.71 6.02
CA TRP A 39 3.00 3.31 6.28
C TRP A 39 3.20 2.56 7.60
N PRO A 40 2.63 2.98 8.75
CA PRO A 40 2.73 2.20 9.99
C PRO A 40 2.16 0.79 9.85
N THR A 41 1.00 0.66 9.20
CA THR A 41 0.36 -0.63 8.91
C THR A 41 1.20 -1.49 7.97
N SER A 42 1.83 -0.87 6.97
CA SER A 42 2.74 -1.51 6.03
C SER A 42 3.96 -2.11 6.72
N VAL A 43 4.55 -1.38 7.68
CA VAL A 43 5.71 -1.87 8.45
C VAL A 43 5.34 -3.11 9.27
N ARG A 44 4.15 -3.12 9.90
CA ARG A 44 3.66 -4.31 10.62
C ARG A 44 3.46 -5.49 9.68
N LEU A 45 2.90 -5.24 8.50
CA LEU A 45 2.69 -6.26 7.48
C LEU A 45 4.01 -6.84 6.96
N LEU A 46 5.03 -6.00 6.73
CA LEU A 46 6.36 -6.45 6.31
C LEU A 46 7.11 -7.24 7.40
N ALA A 47 6.78 -7.01 8.67
CA ALA A 47 7.34 -7.76 9.79
C ALA A 47 6.67 -9.13 10.00
N ASP A 48 5.55 -9.39 9.34
CA ASP A 48 4.85 -10.68 9.40
C ASP A 48 5.66 -11.76 8.67
N MET A 49 6.02 -12.83 9.38
CA MET A 49 6.79 -13.96 8.83
C MET A 49 6.06 -14.65 7.68
N ASP A 50 4.72 -14.62 7.69
CA ASP A 50 3.88 -15.22 6.66
C ASP A 50 3.53 -14.23 5.53
N PHE A 51 4.07 -13.00 5.53
CA PHE A 51 3.72 -11.98 4.54
C PHE A 51 3.78 -12.49 3.10
N ARG A 52 4.91 -13.10 2.71
CA ARG A 52 5.09 -13.64 1.35
C ARG A 52 4.08 -14.74 1.05
N LYS A 53 3.82 -15.63 2.01
CA LYS A 53 2.86 -16.73 1.87
C LYS A 53 1.45 -16.18 1.67
N ASN A 54 1.05 -15.20 2.47
CA ASN A 54 -0.24 -14.52 2.37
C ASN A 54 -0.45 -13.88 0.98
N LEU A 55 0.60 -13.32 0.38
CA LEU A 55 0.53 -12.80 -0.99
C LEU A 55 0.36 -13.91 -2.04
N GLN A 56 1.04 -15.04 -1.87
CA GLN A 56 0.94 -16.18 -2.79
C GLN A 56 -0.41 -16.89 -2.72
N THR A 57 -1.01 -16.96 -1.53
CA THR A 57 -2.30 -17.60 -1.28
C THR A 57 -3.49 -16.63 -1.29
N TYR A 58 -3.30 -15.42 -1.81
CA TYR A 58 -4.34 -14.39 -1.82
C TYR A 58 -5.54 -14.82 -2.69
N GLU A 59 -6.75 -14.69 -2.15
CA GLU A 59 -8.01 -15.07 -2.82
C GLU A 59 -8.41 -14.02 -3.88
N LYS A 60 -7.80 -14.11 -5.06
CA LYS A 60 -8.00 -13.15 -6.15
C LYS A 60 -9.41 -13.14 -6.75
N ASP A 61 -10.19 -14.21 -6.55
CA ASP A 61 -11.52 -14.37 -7.17
C ASP A 61 -12.63 -13.71 -6.32
N ASN A 62 -12.34 -13.30 -5.08
CA ASN A 62 -13.29 -12.74 -4.13
C ASN A 62 -12.87 -11.36 -3.59
N ILE A 63 -12.28 -10.53 -4.46
CA ILE A 63 -11.89 -9.17 -4.09
C ILE A 63 -13.13 -8.29 -4.08
N LYS A 64 -13.38 -7.58 -2.98
CA LYS A 64 -14.52 -6.65 -2.90
C LYS A 64 -14.45 -5.61 -4.03
N PRO A 65 -15.57 -5.30 -4.71
CA PRO A 65 -15.59 -4.33 -5.80
C PRO A 65 -15.04 -2.94 -5.41
N GLN A 66 -15.20 -2.56 -4.14
CA GLN A 66 -14.73 -1.31 -3.56
C GLN A 66 -13.19 -1.22 -3.59
N VAL A 67 -12.53 -2.31 -3.20
CA VAL A 67 -11.06 -2.44 -3.19
C VAL A 67 -10.53 -2.36 -4.62
N ILE A 68 -11.15 -3.09 -5.56
CA ILE A 68 -10.78 -3.07 -6.97
C ILE A 68 -10.86 -1.64 -7.53
N LYS A 69 -11.97 -0.94 -7.25
CA LYS A 69 -12.17 0.44 -7.69
C LYS A 69 -11.08 1.36 -7.12
N GLN A 70 -10.83 1.30 -5.81
CA GLN A 70 -9.82 2.12 -5.16
C GLN A 70 -8.41 1.87 -5.74
N ILE A 71 -8.08 0.62 -6.06
CA ILE A 71 -6.80 0.27 -6.67
C ILE A 71 -6.67 0.84 -8.09
N ARG A 72 -7.71 0.68 -8.91
CA ARG A 72 -7.75 1.20 -10.29
C ARG A 72 -7.63 2.71 -10.33
N ASP A 73 -8.41 3.40 -9.52
CA ASP A 73 -8.51 4.86 -9.53
C ASP A 73 -7.22 5.53 -9.00
N ARG A 74 -6.55 4.91 -8.02
CA ARG A 74 -5.39 5.54 -7.34
C ARG A 74 -4.02 5.09 -7.83
N PHE A 75 -3.88 3.84 -8.29
CA PHE A 75 -2.56 3.24 -8.54
C PHE A 75 -2.36 2.81 -9.99
N VAL A 76 -3.35 2.21 -10.65
CA VAL A 76 -3.16 1.64 -12.01
C VAL A 76 -2.79 2.72 -13.04
N GLN A 77 -3.32 3.93 -12.90
CA GLN A 77 -3.00 5.05 -13.79
C GLN A 77 -1.77 5.86 -13.35
N ASN A 78 -1.17 5.53 -12.20
CA ASN A 78 -0.05 6.28 -11.67
C ASN A 78 1.27 5.82 -12.33
N PRO A 79 1.99 6.68 -13.07
CA PRO A 79 3.22 6.31 -13.75
C PRO A 79 4.36 5.91 -12.78
N ALA A 80 4.32 6.39 -11.54
CA ALA A 80 5.26 5.99 -10.49
C ALA A 80 4.94 4.59 -9.90
N PHE A 81 3.80 4.01 -10.28
CA PHE A 81 3.34 2.69 -9.86
C PHE A 81 3.51 1.67 -10.99
N THR A 82 4.71 1.57 -11.52
CA THR A 82 5.08 0.56 -12.52
C THR A 82 6.22 -0.29 -12.00
N ALA A 83 6.25 -1.57 -12.38
CA ALA A 83 7.30 -2.49 -11.94
C ALA A 83 8.71 -1.95 -12.27
N THR A 84 8.85 -1.32 -13.43
CA THR A 84 10.10 -0.71 -13.89
C THR A 84 10.56 0.44 -13.00
N GLU A 85 9.66 1.34 -12.59
CA GLU A 85 10.02 2.48 -11.74
C GLU A 85 10.30 2.04 -10.29
N VAL A 86 9.54 1.06 -9.79
CA VAL A 86 9.75 0.52 -8.43
C VAL A 86 11.03 -0.31 -8.33
N ALA A 87 11.48 -0.96 -9.40
CA ALA A 87 12.72 -1.73 -9.39
C ALA A 87 13.99 -0.86 -9.38
N LYS A 88 13.87 0.45 -9.68
CA LYS A 88 15.00 1.39 -9.74
C LYS A 88 15.37 2.03 -8.39
N VAL A 89 14.53 1.84 -7.37
CA VAL A 89 14.64 2.53 -6.07
C VAL A 89 15.22 1.67 -4.96
#